data_AF-A0A9W7B3I3-F1
#
_entry.id   AF-A0A9W7B3I3-F1
#
_cell.length_a   1.000
_cell.length_b   1.000
_cell.length_c   1.000
_cell.angle_alpha   90.00
_cell.angle_beta   90.00
_cell.angle_gamma   90.00
#
_symmetry.space_group_name_H-M   'P 1'
#
loop_
_entity.id
_entity.type
_entity.pdbx_description
1 polymer ?
#
loop_
_entity_poly.entity_id
_entity_poly.type
_entity_poly.pdbx_seq_one_letter_code
_entity_poly.pdbx_strand_id
1 'polypeptide(L)'
;MPSSPIVKDKYGTPTPINSLWQDRKIVIVFLRQLGCRFCRQQIDELNKSDIKRRLAEHDVHLVCISLGSPDKIQAWLDITKFQGEIYVDDSTSGDPTVDQKGSQAYGIFKLKRGVELLRLEDPEAAKKSEQVAKEFPDMVEIAEQSAGDLVIWPGDVFQTGGAFVFGPGNVCDFAFRSAYAGDHVDLSLVFKYAVGKDGEGKELVYESTENWFSLMKNDRKLTVSFTGSIVQQTTFHHLSNVVRKFFGTRTGVALGLGVFSFTATKALTRKSATSSVLVAASVSSFYTGFRALLSFALRPRVKYLDAQNDIVLLTPIDIDKKVLESGLPECDCGATMATMPMMGLREAGEVADKPKLVSRSRSETWSADLGQSNEFQSTLCYVREFLGKPHPAVGRGGPVCPFVPTSLKKNSIYMSVIRTNSLKNLQMDDKAGQVRKILVKLLKDFVPVFEKLEPSKGKLRQFKAVILIFPDIKPSEAHEIIDAVQVQAKEFFVERGLMCGEFHETNNASGLRNPNFFPLRTPLPCLAIRHMVPGDIAFMTLDDYPVQMRVKLLRGFLDVFGEDDKPQVKEAREKLEETLAEIANGKK
;
A
#
# COMPACT_ATOMS: atom_id res chain seq x y z
N MET A 1 -27.17 -2.32 4.36
CA MET A 1 -25.81 -2.20 3.80
C MET A 1 -25.90 -2.49 2.32
N PRO A 2 -25.33 -1.72 1.38
CA PRO A 2 -25.32 -2.21 0.02
C PRO A 2 -24.24 -3.29 -0.05
N SER A 3 -24.68 -4.54 -0.14
CA SER A 3 -23.89 -5.62 -0.73
C SER A 3 -23.37 -5.16 -2.10
N SER A 4 -22.21 -5.68 -2.55
CA SER A 4 -21.75 -5.43 -3.92
C SER A 4 -22.90 -5.71 -4.91
N PRO A 5 -23.16 -4.82 -5.90
CA PRO A 5 -24.24 -5.01 -6.84
C PRO A 5 -24.15 -6.37 -7.50
N ILE A 6 -25.31 -6.98 -7.70
CA ILE A 6 -25.40 -8.26 -8.38
C ILE A 6 -25.67 -7.98 -9.86
N VAL A 7 -24.89 -8.62 -10.72
CA VAL A 7 -25.14 -8.70 -12.15
C VAL A 7 -25.34 -10.16 -12.54
N LYS A 8 -26.10 -10.41 -13.59
CA LYS A 8 -26.49 -11.76 -14.01
C LYS A 8 -25.90 -12.11 -15.36
N ASP A 9 -25.42 -13.34 -15.50
CA ASP A 9 -25.01 -13.88 -16.79
C ASP A 9 -26.23 -14.27 -17.65
N LYS A 10 -25.98 -14.84 -18.84
CA LYS A 10 -27.02 -15.33 -19.76
C LYS A 10 -27.92 -16.45 -19.21
N TYR A 11 -27.52 -17.10 -18.12
CA TYR A 11 -28.30 -18.14 -17.45
C TYR A 11 -29.06 -17.58 -16.24
N GLY A 12 -28.93 -16.29 -15.95
CA GLY A 12 -29.51 -15.65 -14.78
C GLY A 12 -28.69 -15.86 -13.49
N THR A 13 -27.46 -16.37 -13.59
CA THR A 13 -26.62 -16.65 -12.41
C THR A 13 -26.20 -15.35 -11.74
N PRO A 14 -26.58 -15.10 -10.48
CA PRO A 14 -26.22 -13.87 -9.79
C PRO A 14 -24.74 -13.84 -9.43
N THR A 15 -24.05 -12.77 -9.82
CA THR A 15 -22.62 -12.57 -9.60
C THR A 15 -22.38 -11.20 -8.95
N PRO A 16 -21.75 -11.14 -7.76
CA PRO A 16 -21.27 -9.87 -7.21
C PRO A 16 -20.30 -9.21 -8.19
N ILE A 17 -20.57 -7.97 -8.59
CA ILE A 17 -19.82 -7.31 -9.66
C ILE A 17 -18.31 -7.22 -9.36
N ASN A 18 -17.89 -7.08 -8.09
CA ASN A 18 -16.47 -7.11 -7.70
C ASN A 18 -15.75 -8.41 -8.03
N SER A 19 -16.47 -9.53 -7.99
CA SER A 19 -15.86 -10.83 -8.24
C SER A 19 -15.34 -10.99 -9.67
N LEU A 20 -15.82 -10.17 -10.62
CA LEU A 20 -15.42 -10.22 -12.02
C LEU A 20 -13.94 -9.89 -12.27
N TRP A 21 -13.27 -9.17 -11.34
CA TRP A 21 -11.86 -8.78 -11.44
C TRP A 21 -11.05 -9.06 -10.18
N GLN A 22 -11.61 -9.77 -9.21
CA GLN A 22 -10.93 -10.00 -7.92
C GLN A 22 -9.56 -10.67 -8.12
N ASP A 23 -9.45 -11.58 -9.08
CA ASP A 23 -8.27 -12.39 -9.37
C ASP A 23 -7.75 -12.24 -10.80
N ARG A 24 -8.26 -11.29 -11.59
CA ARG A 24 -7.87 -11.08 -12.99
C ARG A 24 -8.02 -9.63 -13.42
N LYS A 25 -7.35 -9.23 -14.49
CA LYS A 25 -7.47 -7.88 -15.06
C LYS A 25 -8.60 -7.86 -16.09
N ILE A 26 -9.48 -6.87 -16.01
CA ILE A 26 -10.60 -6.71 -16.95
C ILE A 26 -10.69 -5.28 -17.48
N VAL A 27 -11.16 -5.17 -18.71
CA VAL A 27 -11.83 -3.98 -19.23
C VAL A 27 -13.32 -4.22 -19.09
N ILE A 28 -14.01 -3.34 -18.38
CA ILE A 28 -15.47 -3.39 -18.24
C ILE A 28 -16.10 -2.22 -19.00
N VAL A 29 -17.03 -2.53 -19.89
CA VAL A 29 -17.76 -1.55 -20.70
C VAL A 29 -19.23 -1.59 -20.29
N PHE A 30 -19.70 -0.49 -19.71
CA PHE A 30 -21.12 -0.31 -19.41
C PHE A 30 -21.82 0.21 -20.67
N LEU A 31 -22.68 -0.63 -21.23
CA LEU A 31 -23.65 -0.27 -22.24
C LEU A 31 -24.81 0.47 -21.59
N ARG A 32 -25.69 1.11 -22.35
CA ARG A 32 -26.90 1.75 -21.80
C ARG A 32 -27.98 0.71 -21.48
N GLN A 33 -28.34 -0.09 -22.48
CA GLN A 33 -29.38 -1.11 -22.40
C GLN A 33 -29.30 -2.05 -23.61
N LEU A 34 -29.80 -3.28 -23.46
CA LEU A 34 -29.98 -4.20 -24.58
C LEU A 34 -31.07 -3.63 -25.51
N GLY A 35 -30.79 -3.54 -26.81
CA GLY A 35 -31.67 -2.88 -27.79
C GLY A 35 -31.27 -1.44 -28.17
N CYS A 36 -30.35 -0.81 -27.43
CA CYS A 36 -29.88 0.52 -27.80
C CYS A 36 -28.98 0.51 -29.05
N ARG A 37 -29.31 1.34 -30.04
CA ARG A 37 -28.52 1.53 -31.26
C ARG A 37 -27.10 2.05 -31.02
N PHE A 38 -26.92 2.99 -30.09
CA PHE A 38 -25.57 3.44 -29.70
C PHE A 38 -24.76 2.31 -29.04
N CYS A 39 -25.40 1.43 -28.28
CA CYS A 39 -24.72 0.25 -27.73
C CYS A 39 -24.35 -0.75 -28.83
N ARG A 40 -25.19 -0.90 -29.86
CA ARG A 40 -24.87 -1.71 -31.03
C ARG A 40 -23.65 -1.15 -31.78
N GLN A 41 -23.59 0.17 -31.96
CA GLN A 41 -22.41 0.86 -32.51
C GLN A 41 -21.16 0.62 -31.65
N GLN A 42 -21.26 0.73 -30.32
CA GLN A 42 -20.12 0.50 -29.44
C GLN A 42 -19.59 -0.94 -29.54
N ILE A 43 -20.50 -1.93 -29.55
CA ILE A 43 -20.10 -3.33 -29.76
C ILE A 43 -19.48 -3.53 -31.14
N ASP A 44 -19.99 -2.85 -32.16
CA ASP A 44 -19.42 -2.89 -33.51
C ASP A 44 -17.98 -2.37 -33.54
N GLU A 45 -17.70 -1.25 -32.86
CA GLU A 45 -16.36 -0.70 -32.68
C GLU A 45 -15.44 -1.67 -31.93
N LEU A 46 -15.92 -2.31 -30.86
CA LEU A 46 -15.17 -3.34 -30.11
C LEU A 46 -14.81 -4.54 -31.00
N ASN A 47 -15.74 -4.98 -31.85
CA ASN A 47 -15.51 -6.10 -32.77
C ASN A 47 -14.55 -5.72 -33.91
N LYS A 48 -14.78 -4.58 -34.58
CA LYS A 48 -13.94 -4.09 -35.70
C LYS A 48 -12.50 -3.80 -35.28
N SER A 49 -12.30 -3.31 -34.04
CA SER A 49 -10.97 -3.06 -33.48
C SER A 49 -10.26 -4.33 -32.97
N ASP A 50 -10.99 -5.45 -32.93
CA ASP A 50 -10.53 -6.74 -32.43
C ASP A 50 -9.89 -6.65 -31.03
N ILE A 51 -10.39 -5.71 -30.22
CA ILE A 51 -9.80 -5.39 -28.92
C ILE A 51 -9.84 -6.58 -27.96
N LYS A 52 -10.85 -7.46 -28.07
CA LYS A 52 -10.96 -8.67 -27.24
C LYS A 52 -9.76 -9.60 -27.41
N ARG A 53 -9.32 -9.87 -28.66
CA ARG A 53 -8.15 -10.70 -28.93
C ARG A 53 -6.87 -10.02 -28.43
N ARG A 54 -6.71 -8.74 -28.77
CA ARG A 54 -5.53 -7.94 -28.38
C ARG A 54 -5.37 -7.86 -26.86
N LEU A 55 -6.46 -7.72 -26.10
CA LEU A 55 -6.44 -7.72 -24.63
C LEU A 55 -6.06 -9.11 -24.07
N ALA A 56 -6.58 -10.18 -24.68
CA ALA A 56 -6.30 -11.55 -24.25
C ALA A 56 -4.83 -11.95 -24.39
N GLU A 57 -4.10 -11.39 -25.37
CA GLU A 57 -2.64 -11.55 -25.52
C GLU A 57 -1.86 -11.04 -24.29
N HIS A 58 -2.50 -10.25 -23.43
CA HIS A 58 -1.94 -9.66 -22.21
C HIS A 58 -2.63 -10.13 -20.92
N ASP A 59 -3.37 -11.25 -20.94
CA ASP A 59 -4.14 -11.75 -19.77
C ASP A 59 -5.18 -10.72 -19.26
N VAL A 60 -5.75 -9.93 -20.18
CA VAL A 60 -6.83 -8.98 -19.89
C VAL A 60 -8.12 -9.43 -20.56
N HIS A 61 -9.22 -9.45 -19.79
CA HIS A 61 -10.52 -9.88 -20.25
C HIS A 61 -11.43 -8.70 -20.61
N LEU A 62 -12.29 -8.86 -21.60
CA LEU A 62 -13.29 -7.86 -21.97
C LEU A 62 -14.67 -8.28 -21.47
N VAL A 63 -15.29 -7.41 -20.67
CA VAL A 63 -16.60 -7.62 -20.05
C VAL A 63 -17.52 -6.47 -20.44
N CYS A 64 -18.75 -6.77 -20.87
CA CYS A 64 -19.82 -5.80 -21.04
C CYS A 64 -20.87 -5.98 -19.94
N ILE A 65 -21.34 -4.86 -19.39
CA ILE A 65 -22.52 -4.82 -18.53
C ILE A 65 -23.58 -3.97 -19.21
N SER A 66 -24.81 -4.45 -19.25
CA SER A 66 -25.95 -3.72 -19.80
C SER A 66 -27.12 -3.69 -18.82
N LEU A 67 -28.06 -2.77 -19.00
CA LEU A 67 -29.40 -2.91 -18.43
C LEU A 67 -30.25 -3.83 -19.31
N GLY A 68 -31.10 -4.62 -18.67
CA GLY A 68 -32.00 -5.56 -19.34
C GLY A 68 -32.14 -6.86 -18.58
N SER A 69 -32.74 -7.86 -19.20
CA SER A 69 -32.97 -9.18 -18.59
C SER A 69 -32.07 -10.27 -19.18
N PRO A 70 -31.72 -11.31 -18.40
CA PRO A 70 -30.83 -12.39 -18.85
C PRO A 70 -31.26 -13.09 -20.14
N ASP A 71 -32.58 -13.25 -20.36
CA ASP A 71 -33.14 -13.90 -21.54
C ASP A 71 -32.88 -13.14 -22.85
N LYS A 72 -32.61 -11.84 -22.79
CA LYS A 72 -32.28 -11.02 -23.97
C LYS A 72 -30.82 -11.10 -24.40
N ILE A 73 -29.94 -11.61 -23.54
CA ILE A 73 -28.51 -11.67 -23.83
C ILE A 73 -28.25 -12.51 -25.09
N GLN A 74 -28.92 -13.65 -25.26
CA GLN A 74 -28.63 -14.53 -26.40
C GLN A 74 -29.00 -13.86 -27.74
N ALA A 75 -30.18 -13.24 -27.82
CA ALA A 75 -30.58 -12.48 -29.01
C ALA A 75 -29.61 -11.33 -29.32
N TRP A 76 -29.15 -10.62 -28.28
CA TRP A 76 -28.13 -9.58 -28.44
C TRP A 76 -26.81 -10.13 -28.99
N LEU A 77 -26.35 -11.27 -28.48
CA LEU A 77 -25.13 -11.92 -28.96
C LEU A 77 -25.29 -12.41 -30.42
N ASP A 78 -26.45 -12.94 -30.77
CA ASP A 78 -26.73 -13.42 -32.12
C ASP A 78 -26.71 -12.29 -33.16
N ILE A 79 -27.18 -11.10 -32.79
CA ILE A 79 -27.17 -9.91 -33.66
C ILE A 79 -25.77 -9.28 -33.70
N THR A 80 -25.18 -9.04 -32.52
CA THR A 80 -23.94 -8.25 -32.43
C THR A 80 -22.68 -9.06 -32.69
N LYS A 81 -22.75 -10.39 -32.61
CA LYS A 81 -21.59 -11.31 -32.67
C LYS A 81 -20.49 -10.96 -31.67
N PHE A 82 -20.84 -10.31 -30.56
CA PHE A 82 -19.89 -9.94 -29.51
C PHE A 82 -19.23 -11.20 -28.92
N GLN A 83 -17.91 -11.14 -28.74
CA GLN A 83 -17.11 -12.29 -28.29
C GLN A 83 -16.55 -12.14 -26.86
N GLY A 84 -16.86 -11.04 -26.18
CA GLY A 84 -16.49 -10.85 -24.77
C GLY A 84 -17.51 -11.47 -23.83
N GLU A 85 -17.27 -11.31 -22.53
CA GLU A 85 -18.24 -11.69 -21.50
C GLU A 85 -19.33 -10.63 -21.40
N ILE A 86 -20.57 -11.04 -21.14
CA ILE A 86 -21.69 -10.13 -21.01
C ILE A 86 -22.52 -10.47 -19.78
N TYR A 87 -22.87 -9.44 -19.02
CA TYR A 87 -23.75 -9.52 -17.86
C TYR A 87 -24.82 -8.43 -17.97
N VAL A 88 -25.94 -8.64 -17.29
CA VAL A 88 -26.99 -7.64 -17.14
C VAL A 88 -27.20 -7.25 -15.68
N ASP A 89 -27.50 -5.98 -15.45
CA ASP A 89 -28.11 -5.52 -14.21
C ASP A 89 -29.62 -5.41 -14.44
N ASP A 90 -30.39 -6.27 -13.75
CA ASP A 90 -31.84 -6.33 -13.80
C ASP A 90 -32.52 -5.69 -12.56
N SER A 91 -31.80 -4.83 -11.84
CA SER A 91 -32.31 -4.11 -10.66
C SER A 91 -33.31 -3.00 -10.95
N THR A 92 -33.53 -2.69 -12.23
CA THR A 92 -34.55 -1.76 -12.75
C THR A 92 -35.31 -2.43 -13.89
N SER A 93 -36.61 -2.18 -13.99
CA SER A 93 -37.41 -2.66 -15.13
C SER A 93 -37.08 -1.93 -16.43
N GLY A 94 -36.41 -0.77 -16.34
CA GLY A 94 -36.07 0.05 -17.48
C GLY A 94 -37.21 0.90 -18.03
N ASP A 95 -38.46 0.55 -17.74
CA ASP A 95 -39.62 1.31 -18.18
C ASP A 95 -39.73 2.63 -17.41
N PRO A 96 -39.48 3.79 -18.06
CA PRO A 96 -39.52 5.10 -17.38
C PRO A 96 -40.91 5.49 -16.89
N THR A 97 -41.96 4.78 -17.33
CA THR A 97 -43.36 4.98 -16.93
C THR A 97 -43.77 4.13 -15.72
N VAL A 98 -43.04 3.04 -15.44
CA VAL A 98 -43.33 2.09 -14.36
C VAL A 98 -42.31 2.18 -13.22
N ASP A 99 -41.02 2.35 -13.55
CA ASP A 99 -39.93 2.40 -12.57
C ASP A 99 -38.84 3.41 -12.97
N GLN A 100 -38.75 4.51 -12.22
CA GLN A 100 -37.68 5.50 -12.39
C GLN A 100 -36.46 5.25 -11.48
N LYS A 101 -36.43 4.12 -10.77
CA LYS A 101 -35.30 3.76 -9.92
C LYS A 101 -34.07 3.51 -10.78
N GLY A 102 -33.00 4.26 -10.49
CA GLY A 102 -31.70 4.04 -11.10
C GLY A 102 -31.13 2.67 -10.74
N SER A 103 -30.36 2.10 -11.66
CA SER A 103 -29.66 0.83 -11.44
C SER A 103 -28.67 0.92 -10.27
N GLN A 104 -28.57 -0.18 -9.51
CA GLN A 104 -27.58 -0.27 -8.42
C GLN A 104 -26.15 -0.27 -8.96
N ALA A 105 -25.85 -1.06 -10.00
CA ALA A 105 -24.51 -1.11 -10.56
C ALA A 105 -24.11 0.24 -11.16
N TYR A 106 -24.97 0.85 -11.97
CA TYR A 106 -24.65 2.11 -12.65
C TYR A 106 -24.52 3.26 -11.66
N GLY A 107 -25.36 3.28 -10.62
CA GLY A 107 -25.29 4.24 -9.52
C GLY A 107 -23.97 4.17 -8.76
N ILE A 108 -23.49 2.97 -8.40
CA ILE A 108 -22.21 2.80 -7.71
C ILE A 108 -21.04 3.33 -8.56
N PHE A 109 -21.07 3.07 -9.86
CA PHE A 109 -20.03 3.53 -10.78
C PHE A 109 -20.17 5.02 -11.15
N LYS A 110 -21.20 5.70 -10.60
CA LYS A 110 -21.55 7.10 -10.89
C LYS A 110 -21.76 7.36 -12.37
N LEU A 111 -22.34 6.43 -13.10
CA LEU A 111 -22.71 6.64 -14.50
C LEU A 111 -23.88 7.61 -14.57
N LYS A 112 -23.81 8.58 -15.48
CA LYS A 112 -24.79 9.66 -15.55
C LYS A 112 -26.14 9.13 -16.04
N ARG A 113 -27.22 9.73 -15.54
CA ARG A 113 -28.59 9.38 -15.90
C ARG A 113 -29.41 10.65 -15.99
N GLY A 114 -30.10 10.85 -17.11
CA GLY A 114 -30.91 12.05 -17.32
C GLY A 114 -31.39 12.19 -18.76
N VAL A 115 -32.53 12.86 -18.94
CA VAL A 115 -33.14 13.12 -20.26
C VAL A 115 -32.25 14.05 -21.08
N GLU A 116 -31.64 15.03 -20.42
CA GLU A 116 -30.74 16.03 -21.00
C GLU A 116 -29.51 15.40 -21.67
N LEU A 117 -29.10 14.22 -21.20
CA LEU A 117 -27.96 13.47 -21.72
C LEU A 117 -28.27 12.75 -23.03
N LEU A 118 -29.55 12.69 -23.43
CA LEU A 118 -29.97 12.15 -24.72
C LEU A 118 -29.82 13.17 -25.85
N ARG A 119 -29.63 14.46 -25.52
CA ARG A 119 -29.43 15.55 -26.49
C ARG A 119 -30.50 15.60 -27.58
N LEU A 120 -31.78 15.39 -27.21
CA LEU A 120 -32.89 15.30 -28.17
C LEU A 120 -33.09 16.58 -29.00
N GLU A 121 -32.75 17.74 -28.43
CA GLU A 121 -32.90 19.06 -29.08
C GLU A 121 -31.65 19.47 -29.88
N ASP A 122 -30.59 18.67 -29.85
CA ASP A 122 -29.31 19.00 -30.48
C ASP A 122 -29.28 18.52 -31.95
N PRO A 123 -29.13 19.43 -32.94
CA PRO A 123 -29.13 19.06 -34.34
C PRO A 123 -28.01 18.08 -34.75
N GLU A 124 -26.85 18.14 -34.11
CA GLU A 124 -25.74 17.21 -34.40
C GLU A 124 -26.02 15.82 -33.83
N ALA A 125 -26.56 15.76 -32.61
CA ALA A 125 -26.95 14.50 -32.00
C ALA A 125 -28.09 13.82 -32.78
N ALA A 126 -29.06 14.61 -33.27
CA ALA A 126 -30.13 14.12 -34.13
C ALA A 126 -29.59 13.48 -35.42
N LYS A 127 -28.68 14.17 -36.13
CA LYS A 127 -28.01 13.63 -37.33
C LYS A 127 -27.24 12.34 -37.02
N LYS A 128 -26.49 12.31 -35.92
CA LYS A 128 -25.75 11.11 -35.49
C LYS A 128 -26.71 9.95 -35.20
N SER A 129 -27.80 10.21 -34.48
CA SER A 129 -28.84 9.21 -34.17
C SER A 129 -29.47 8.63 -35.44
N GLU A 130 -29.80 9.47 -36.42
CA GLU A 130 -30.34 9.04 -37.72
C GLU A 130 -29.32 8.20 -38.50
N GLN A 131 -28.05 8.59 -38.51
CA GLN A 131 -26.98 7.84 -39.15
C GLN A 131 -26.84 6.44 -38.53
N VAL A 132 -26.77 6.35 -37.21
CA VAL A 132 -26.64 5.07 -36.50
C VAL A 132 -27.90 4.20 -36.72
N ALA A 133 -29.08 4.82 -36.82
CA ALA A 133 -30.31 4.11 -37.16
C ALA A 133 -30.29 3.48 -38.57
N LYS A 134 -29.67 4.15 -39.55
CA LYS A 134 -29.50 3.62 -40.90
C LYS A 134 -28.44 2.51 -40.95
N GLU A 135 -27.38 2.63 -40.15
CA GLU A 135 -26.31 1.62 -40.08
C GLU A 135 -26.77 0.33 -39.39
N PHE A 136 -27.64 0.43 -38.37
CA PHE A 136 -28.11 -0.70 -37.57
C PHE A 136 -29.66 -0.78 -37.52
N PRO A 137 -30.31 -1.21 -38.63
CA PRO A 137 -31.76 -1.33 -38.72
C PRO A 137 -32.31 -2.58 -37.97
N ASP A 138 -31.46 -3.56 -37.71
CA ASP A 138 -31.71 -4.86 -37.06
C ASP A 138 -32.14 -4.74 -35.59
N MET A 139 -31.92 -3.59 -34.96
CA MET A 139 -32.26 -3.40 -33.55
C MET A 139 -33.76 -3.44 -33.24
N VAL A 140 -34.62 -3.26 -34.24
CA VAL A 140 -36.09 -3.23 -34.05
C VAL A 140 -36.65 -4.58 -33.55
N GLU A 141 -35.94 -5.69 -33.79
CA GLU A 141 -36.38 -7.04 -33.39
C GLU A 141 -36.24 -7.34 -31.89
N ILE A 142 -35.49 -6.52 -31.13
CA ILE A 142 -35.27 -6.68 -29.68
C ILE A 142 -36.22 -5.78 -28.85
N ALA A 143 -37.05 -4.95 -29.49
CA ALA A 143 -37.98 -4.06 -28.80
C ALA A 143 -39.08 -4.85 -28.06
N GLU A 144 -39.39 -4.46 -26.82
CA GLU A 144 -40.34 -5.20 -25.98
C GLU A 144 -41.80 -4.81 -26.26
N GLN A 145 -42.10 -3.52 -26.38
CA GLN A 145 -43.45 -3.02 -26.69
C GLN A 145 -43.40 -1.68 -27.45
N SER A 146 -44.44 -1.38 -28.23
CA SER A 146 -44.69 -0.04 -28.79
C SER A 146 -45.95 0.55 -28.13
N ALA A 147 -45.80 1.74 -27.54
CA ALA A 147 -46.93 2.55 -27.05
C ALA A 147 -46.98 3.83 -27.90
N GLY A 148 -47.66 3.78 -29.04
CA GLY A 148 -47.62 4.86 -30.03
C GLY A 148 -46.23 4.99 -30.66
N ASP A 149 -45.69 6.21 -30.71
CA ASP A 149 -44.36 6.50 -31.28
C ASP A 149 -43.17 6.16 -30.36
N LEU A 150 -43.44 5.69 -29.13
CA LEU A 150 -42.40 5.33 -28.16
C LEU A 150 -42.12 3.82 -28.20
N VAL A 151 -40.92 3.46 -28.67
CA VAL A 151 -40.40 2.08 -28.56
C VAL A 151 -39.84 1.90 -27.16
N ILE A 152 -40.47 1.01 -26.37
CA ILE A 152 -40.00 0.63 -25.04
C ILE A 152 -38.95 -0.47 -25.22
N TRP A 153 -37.72 -0.13 -24.87
CA TRP A 153 -36.57 -1.01 -24.90
C TRP A 153 -36.36 -1.65 -23.52
N PRO A 154 -35.81 -2.86 -23.43
CA PRO A 154 -35.47 -3.47 -22.14
C PRO A 154 -34.32 -2.70 -21.49
N GLY A 155 -34.62 -1.81 -20.54
CA GLY A 155 -33.63 -1.03 -19.80
C GLY A 155 -33.97 0.47 -19.70
N ASP A 156 -33.18 1.19 -18.92
CA ASP A 156 -33.45 2.60 -18.61
C ASP A 156 -32.97 3.53 -19.74
N VAL A 157 -33.93 4.09 -20.48
CA VAL A 157 -33.65 4.95 -21.64
C VAL A 157 -32.82 6.19 -21.30
N PHE A 158 -32.83 6.66 -20.04
CA PHE A 158 -32.08 7.85 -19.61
C PHE A 158 -30.66 7.54 -19.17
N GLN A 159 -30.28 6.26 -19.10
CA GLN A 159 -28.97 5.84 -18.62
C GLN A 159 -27.89 6.06 -19.69
N THR A 160 -26.73 6.59 -19.28
CA THR A 160 -25.50 6.59 -20.10
C THR A 160 -24.56 5.44 -19.71
N GLY A 161 -23.59 5.18 -20.58
CA GLY A 161 -22.58 4.14 -20.40
C GLY A 161 -21.26 4.65 -19.80
N GLY A 162 -20.23 3.82 -19.92
CA GLY A 162 -18.88 4.13 -19.47
C GLY A 162 -17.92 2.97 -19.70
N ALA A 163 -16.65 3.16 -19.39
CA ALA A 163 -15.63 2.13 -19.49
C ALA A 163 -14.62 2.25 -18.36
N PHE A 164 -14.15 1.12 -17.83
CA PHE A 164 -13.20 1.10 -16.73
C PHE A 164 -12.19 -0.04 -16.93
N VAL A 165 -11.01 0.12 -16.34
CA VAL A 165 -9.98 -0.92 -16.29
C VAL A 165 -9.77 -1.30 -14.83
N PHE A 166 -10.11 -2.53 -14.48
CA PHE A 166 -9.89 -3.07 -13.14
C PHE A 166 -8.84 -4.17 -13.14
N GLY A 167 -8.02 -4.19 -12.09
CA GLY A 167 -7.00 -5.19 -11.84
C GLY A 167 -7.27 -6.01 -10.58
N PRO A 168 -6.58 -7.15 -10.46
CA PRO A 168 -6.65 -8.00 -9.28
C PRO A 168 -6.25 -7.23 -8.02
N GLY A 169 -6.89 -7.57 -6.90
CA GLY A 169 -6.74 -6.82 -5.66
C GLY A 169 -7.48 -5.47 -5.65
N ASN A 170 -8.55 -5.35 -6.45
CA ASN A 170 -9.44 -4.20 -6.56
C ASN A 170 -8.69 -2.90 -6.92
N VAL A 171 -7.92 -2.90 -8.00
CA VAL A 171 -7.26 -1.67 -8.49
C VAL A 171 -8.06 -1.10 -9.66
N CYS A 172 -8.26 0.21 -9.72
CA CYS A 172 -8.86 0.89 -10.87
C CYS A 172 -7.77 1.69 -11.60
N ASP A 173 -7.37 1.25 -12.79
CA ASP A 173 -6.30 1.88 -13.57
C ASP A 173 -6.82 2.96 -14.52
N PHE A 174 -8.11 2.91 -14.86
CA PHE A 174 -8.76 3.84 -15.79
C PHE A 174 -10.26 3.89 -15.55
N ALA A 175 -10.84 5.08 -15.71
CA ALA A 175 -12.28 5.30 -15.62
C ALA A 175 -12.71 6.34 -16.66
N PHE A 176 -13.75 6.00 -17.41
CA PHE A 176 -14.42 6.87 -18.36
C PHE A 176 -15.93 6.77 -18.14
N ARG A 177 -16.59 7.93 -18.11
CA ARG A 177 -18.05 8.02 -17.96
C ARG A 177 -18.59 8.81 -19.14
N SER A 178 -19.49 8.20 -19.89
CA SER A 178 -20.11 8.86 -21.04
C SER A 178 -20.83 10.12 -20.58
N ALA A 179 -20.48 11.26 -21.19
CA ALA A 179 -21.10 12.54 -20.92
C ALA A 179 -22.53 12.62 -21.49
N TYR A 180 -22.83 11.88 -22.55
CA TYR A 180 -24.13 11.82 -23.22
C TYR A 180 -24.33 10.47 -23.94
N ALA A 181 -25.53 10.21 -24.46
CA ALA A 181 -25.83 9.01 -25.23
C ALA A 181 -25.01 8.95 -26.53
N GLY A 182 -24.23 7.87 -26.70
CA GLY A 182 -23.33 7.71 -27.84
C GLY A 182 -21.97 8.39 -27.69
N ASP A 183 -21.63 8.85 -26.48
CA ASP A 183 -20.26 9.26 -26.12
C ASP A 183 -19.45 8.02 -25.73
N HIS A 184 -18.71 7.46 -26.69
CA HIS A 184 -17.89 6.26 -26.49
C HIS A 184 -16.43 6.64 -26.24
N VAL A 185 -15.77 5.87 -25.38
CA VAL A 185 -14.35 6.03 -25.09
C VAL A 185 -13.48 5.65 -26.29
N ASP A 186 -12.35 6.33 -26.47
CA ASP A 186 -11.30 5.88 -27.39
C ASP A 186 -10.73 4.52 -26.93
N LEU A 187 -10.93 3.49 -27.74
CA LEU A 187 -10.46 2.12 -27.50
C LEU A 187 -8.93 2.03 -27.42
N SER A 188 -8.20 2.93 -28.07
CA SER A 188 -6.73 2.99 -27.99
C SER A 188 -6.28 3.40 -26.59
N LEU A 189 -7.01 4.34 -25.97
CA LEU A 189 -6.76 4.78 -24.60
C LEU A 189 -7.07 3.66 -23.60
N VAL A 190 -8.22 3.00 -23.76
CA VAL A 190 -8.60 1.85 -22.91
C VAL A 190 -7.55 0.75 -22.98
N PHE A 191 -7.11 0.40 -24.20
CA PHE A 191 -6.08 -0.63 -24.42
C PHE A 191 -4.76 -0.25 -23.74
N LYS A 192 -4.32 1.00 -23.88
CA LYS A 192 -3.11 1.54 -23.25
C LYS A 192 -3.11 1.35 -21.73
N TYR A 193 -4.19 1.75 -21.06
CA TYR A 193 -4.29 1.61 -19.59
C TYR A 193 -4.45 0.15 -19.14
N ALA A 194 -5.20 -0.65 -19.91
CA ALA A 194 -5.39 -2.07 -19.67
C ALA A 194 -4.06 -2.84 -19.72
N VAL A 195 -3.27 -2.64 -20.77
CA VAL A 195 -1.99 -3.34 -20.96
C VAL A 195 -0.86 -2.71 -20.15
N GLY A 196 -0.97 -1.42 -19.79
CA GLY A 196 0.08 -0.68 -19.09
C GLY A 196 1.27 -0.37 -20.00
N LYS A 197 1.02 -0.23 -21.31
CA LYS A 197 2.02 0.12 -22.32
C LYS A 197 1.46 1.17 -23.27
N ASP A 198 2.31 2.08 -23.74
CA ASP A 198 1.95 3.03 -24.79
C ASP A 198 1.98 2.39 -26.20
N GLY A 199 1.68 3.20 -27.22
CA GLY A 199 1.64 2.75 -28.63
C GLY A 199 3.00 2.30 -29.18
N GLU A 200 4.11 2.62 -28.50
CA GLU A 200 5.47 2.20 -28.85
C GLU A 200 5.90 0.94 -28.06
N GLY A 201 5.03 0.43 -27.18
CA GLY A 201 5.30 -0.73 -26.33
C GLY A 201 6.10 -0.41 -25.06
N LYS A 202 6.35 0.87 -24.77
CA LYS A 202 7.02 1.31 -23.54
C LYS A 202 6.05 1.28 -22.36
N GLU A 203 6.57 0.93 -21.18
CA GLU A 203 5.75 0.87 -19.97
C GLU A 203 5.14 2.22 -19.62
N LEU A 204 3.84 2.20 -19.34
CA LEU A 204 3.08 3.35 -18.90
C LEU A 204 3.40 3.65 -17.44
N VAL A 205 3.78 4.89 -17.16
CA VAL A 205 3.76 5.42 -15.78
C VAL A 205 2.37 5.95 -15.52
N TYR A 206 1.64 5.30 -14.62
CA TYR A 206 0.31 5.74 -14.23
C TYR A 206 0.41 7.03 -13.42
N GLU A 207 -0.58 7.92 -13.57
CA GLU A 207 -0.64 9.19 -12.85
C GLU A 207 -0.59 8.99 -11.33
N SER A 208 -1.27 7.96 -10.82
CA SER A 208 -1.22 7.60 -9.40
C SER A 208 0.19 7.19 -8.95
N THR A 209 0.94 6.46 -9.78
CA THR A 209 2.34 6.10 -9.50
C THR A 209 3.23 7.34 -9.43
N GLU A 210 3.08 8.26 -10.39
CA GLU A 210 3.87 9.51 -10.45
C GLU A 210 3.55 10.42 -9.25
N ASN A 211 2.27 10.50 -8.88
CA ASN A 211 1.83 11.23 -7.70
C ASN A 211 2.50 10.67 -6.44
N TRP A 212 2.48 9.36 -6.20
CA TRP A 212 3.17 8.75 -5.06
C TRP A 212 4.68 8.93 -5.12
N PHE A 213 5.29 8.83 -6.30
CA PHE A 213 6.72 9.05 -6.49
C PHE A 213 7.13 10.46 -6.03
N SER A 214 6.38 11.47 -6.46
CA SER A 214 6.55 12.87 -6.09
C SER A 214 6.25 13.12 -4.61
N LEU A 215 5.15 12.54 -4.09
CA LEU A 215 4.71 12.67 -2.70
C LEU A 215 5.77 12.22 -1.70
N MET A 216 6.42 11.09 -2.02
CA MET A 216 7.48 10.47 -1.24
C MET A 216 8.87 11.05 -1.55
N LYS A 217 8.97 11.97 -2.52
CA LYS A 217 10.22 12.64 -2.94
C LYS A 217 11.30 11.66 -3.38
N ASN A 218 10.90 10.55 -4.01
CA ASN A 218 11.74 9.37 -4.24
C ASN A 218 12.95 9.60 -5.17
N ASP A 219 13.08 10.80 -5.74
CA ASP A 219 14.12 11.28 -6.64
C ASP A 219 15.28 12.00 -5.96
N ARG A 220 15.17 12.32 -4.66
CA ARG A 220 16.19 13.12 -3.95
C ARG A 220 16.47 12.63 -2.54
N LYS A 221 17.73 12.76 -2.12
CA LYS A 221 18.15 12.51 -0.74
C LYS A 221 17.60 13.61 0.17
N LEU A 222 17.07 13.23 1.34
CA LEU A 222 16.54 14.18 2.32
C LEU A 222 17.60 14.51 3.37
N THR A 223 17.71 15.79 3.73
CA THR A 223 18.53 16.22 4.87
C THR A 223 17.77 15.93 6.15
N VAL A 224 18.29 15.04 6.99
CA VAL A 224 17.70 14.70 8.29
C VAL A 224 18.43 15.50 9.37
N SER A 225 17.73 16.47 9.97
CA SER A 225 18.23 17.19 11.14
C SER A 225 17.90 16.39 12.40
N PHE A 226 18.92 15.82 13.07
CA PHE A 226 18.74 15.18 14.36
C PHE A 226 18.55 16.24 15.46
N THR A 227 17.36 16.28 16.06
CA THR A 227 17.12 17.03 17.30
C THR A 227 17.15 16.07 18.48
N GLY A 228 18.34 15.83 19.04
CA GLY A 228 18.50 14.99 20.23
C GLY A 228 19.91 15.11 20.81
N SER A 229 19.98 15.43 22.10
CA SER A 229 21.19 15.70 22.87
C SER A 229 22.29 14.65 22.68
N ILE A 230 23.52 15.13 22.56
CA ILE A 230 24.76 14.36 22.45
C ILE A 230 24.82 13.33 23.58
N VAL A 231 24.43 12.09 23.28
CA VAL A 231 25.08 10.91 23.85
C VAL A 231 26.13 10.54 22.83
N GLN A 232 27.38 10.49 23.28
CA GLN A 232 28.57 10.27 22.49
C GLN A 232 28.51 8.89 21.80
N GLN A 233 27.78 8.81 20.69
CA GLN A 233 27.92 7.75 19.69
C GLN A 233 29.10 8.15 18.81
N THR A 234 30.14 7.33 18.85
CA THR A 234 31.22 7.33 17.86
C THR A 234 30.61 7.25 16.45
N THR A 235 30.51 8.40 15.80
CA THR A 235 30.13 8.56 14.41
C THR A 235 31.28 8.06 13.54
N PHE A 236 31.06 6.94 12.84
CA PHE A 236 31.82 6.62 11.63
C PHE A 236 31.00 7.08 10.43
N HIS A 237 31.25 8.31 9.97
CA HIS A 237 31.04 8.71 8.57
C HIS A 237 32.14 9.71 8.18
N HIS A 238 32.93 9.30 7.18
CA HIS A 238 33.83 10.06 6.31
C HIS A 238 34.27 11.48 6.72
N LEU A 239 35.49 11.57 7.24
CA LEU A 239 36.41 12.68 7.01
C LEU A 239 37.75 12.08 6.55
N SER A 240 37.79 11.61 5.30
CA SER A 240 39.05 11.30 4.63
C SER A 240 39.50 12.53 3.85
N ASN A 241 40.72 12.98 4.15
CA ASN A 241 41.52 14.02 3.51
C ASN A 241 41.35 15.43 4.11
N VAL A 242 42.25 15.77 5.05
CA VAL A 242 43.14 16.97 4.97
C VAL A 242 43.97 17.19 6.25
N VAL A 243 43.69 16.56 7.40
CA VAL A 243 44.48 16.83 8.63
C VAL A 243 45.19 15.56 9.13
N ARG A 244 46.18 15.09 8.36
CA ARG A 244 47.21 14.15 8.83
C ARG A 244 48.60 14.68 8.47
N LYS A 245 48.89 15.87 8.95
CA LYS A 245 50.25 16.43 9.10
C LYS A 245 50.17 17.40 10.28
N PHE A 246 51.14 17.30 11.18
CA PHE A 246 51.32 18.02 12.44
C PHE A 246 50.97 17.25 13.73
N PHE A 247 52.05 16.86 14.41
CA PHE A 247 52.21 16.32 15.77
C PHE A 247 51.73 14.87 15.99
N GLY A 248 52.59 13.87 16.28
CA GLY A 248 53.94 13.89 16.81
C GLY A 248 53.94 13.82 18.35
N THR A 249 54.25 12.64 18.86
CA THR A 249 54.82 12.31 20.19
C THR A 249 53.99 12.37 21.49
N ARG A 250 54.00 11.19 22.15
CA ARG A 250 54.29 10.90 23.58
C ARG A 250 53.30 11.25 24.71
N THR A 251 52.88 10.16 25.38
CA THR A 251 52.80 9.91 26.85
C THR A 251 52.19 10.96 27.79
N GLY A 252 51.18 10.49 28.56
CA GLY A 252 51.24 10.60 30.02
C GLY A 252 50.13 11.41 30.70
N VAL A 253 49.58 10.77 31.74
CA VAL A 253 49.05 11.33 32.99
C VAL A 253 47.56 11.74 33.02
N ALA A 254 46.89 11.13 33.98
CA ALA A 254 45.54 11.38 34.46
C ALA A 254 45.44 12.71 35.24
N LEU A 255 44.27 13.36 35.17
CA LEU A 255 43.74 14.19 36.25
C LEU A 255 42.25 14.45 35.97
N GLY A 256 41.40 13.93 36.83
CA GLY A 256 40.00 14.32 36.89
C GLY A 256 39.87 15.71 37.50
N LEU A 257 38.79 16.41 37.16
CA LEU A 257 38.20 17.48 37.96
C LEU A 257 36.77 17.72 37.46
N GLY A 258 35.80 17.37 38.31
CA GLY A 258 34.41 17.80 38.16
C GLY A 258 34.28 19.27 38.59
N VAL A 259 33.44 20.01 37.88
CA VAL A 259 33.03 21.37 38.27
C VAL A 259 31.53 21.35 38.47
N PHE A 260 31.12 21.33 39.74
CA PHE A 260 29.81 21.78 40.18
C PHE A 260 29.90 23.30 40.40
N SER A 261 28.97 24.05 39.83
CA SER A 261 28.81 25.47 40.11
C SER A 261 27.57 25.64 41.01
N PHE A 262 27.80 26.04 42.26
CA PHE A 262 26.76 26.48 43.20
C PHE A 262 27.10 27.92 43.58
N THR A 263 26.20 28.85 43.27
CA THR A 263 26.29 30.24 43.72
C THR A 263 25.84 30.33 45.17
N ALA A 264 26.74 30.81 46.03
CA ALA A 264 26.46 31.09 47.44
C ALA A 264 26.14 32.57 47.64
N THR A 265 25.04 32.84 48.35
CA THR A 265 24.70 34.15 48.92
C THR A 265 25.35 34.29 50.30
N LYS A 266 25.71 35.53 50.63
CA LYS A 266 26.60 36.00 51.71
C LYS A 266 26.37 35.47 53.13
N ALA A 267 27.49 35.47 53.85
CA ALA A 267 27.74 35.15 55.25
C ALA A 267 27.07 36.08 56.28
N LEU A 268 26.82 35.52 57.47
CA LEU A 268 26.94 36.18 58.79
C LEU A 268 27.16 35.13 59.91
N THR A 269 28.43 35.03 60.32
CA THR A 269 29.02 34.77 61.66
C THR A 269 28.45 33.74 62.67
N ARG A 270 29.26 32.67 62.89
CA ARG A 270 29.86 32.12 64.14
C ARG A 270 29.01 31.88 65.42
N LYS A 271 28.86 30.60 65.86
CA LYS A 271 29.56 29.92 67.02
C LYS A 271 28.92 28.59 67.49
N SER A 272 29.79 27.62 67.86
CA SER A 272 29.74 26.51 68.85
C SER A 272 28.62 25.43 68.80
N ALA A 273 28.98 24.14 68.64
CA ALA A 273 29.06 23.06 69.67
C ALA A 273 27.67 22.65 70.22
N THR A 274 27.19 21.41 70.33
CA THR A 274 27.75 20.05 70.46
C THR A 274 26.57 19.05 70.41
N SER A 275 26.86 17.77 70.14
CA SER A 275 26.04 16.57 70.46
C SER A 275 24.80 16.28 69.60
N SER A 276 24.91 15.33 68.66
CA SER A 276 23.86 14.37 68.21
C SER A 276 24.39 13.46 67.09
N VAL A 277 25.44 12.67 67.37
CA VAL A 277 25.91 11.61 66.46
C VAL A 277 25.60 10.29 67.15
N LEU A 278 24.45 9.67 66.86
CA LEU A 278 24.26 8.20 66.91
C LEU A 278 22.87 7.68 66.51
N VAL A 279 21.92 8.50 66.04
CA VAL A 279 20.59 7.98 65.61
C VAL A 279 20.29 8.18 64.11
N ALA A 280 21.10 8.93 63.36
CA ALA A 280 20.81 9.25 61.96
C ALA A 280 21.31 8.24 60.91
N ALA A 281 22.22 7.32 61.27
CA ALA A 281 22.86 6.43 60.28
C ALA A 281 22.04 5.18 59.92
N SER A 282 21.09 4.77 60.76
CA SER A 282 20.26 3.56 60.54
C SER A 282 18.96 3.87 59.77
N VAL A 283 18.48 5.11 59.79
CA VAL A 283 17.23 5.50 59.12
C VAL A 283 17.47 5.87 57.65
N SER A 284 18.62 6.45 57.30
CA SER A 284 18.94 6.86 55.92
C SER A 284 19.14 5.67 54.97
N SER A 285 19.83 4.60 55.42
CA SER A 285 20.05 3.39 54.62
C SER A 285 18.77 2.56 54.45
N PHE A 286 17.87 2.56 55.43
CA PHE A 286 16.55 1.96 55.28
C PHE A 286 15.65 2.78 54.35
N TYR A 287 15.69 4.12 54.41
CA TYR A 287 14.84 4.96 53.55
C TYR A 287 15.28 4.95 52.07
N THR A 288 16.58 4.90 51.80
CA THR A 288 17.13 4.77 50.43
C THR A 288 16.94 3.35 49.89
N GLY A 289 17.17 2.32 50.70
CA GLY A 289 16.88 0.93 50.35
C GLY A 289 15.39 0.66 50.12
N PHE A 290 14.51 1.22 50.96
CA PHE A 290 13.06 1.07 50.85
C PHE A 290 12.48 1.91 49.71
N ARG A 291 13.00 3.11 49.40
CA ARG A 291 12.63 3.85 48.16
C ARG A 291 13.13 3.16 46.90
N ALA A 292 14.31 2.56 46.92
CA ALA A 292 14.80 1.76 45.79
C ALA A 292 13.92 0.50 45.60
N LEU A 293 13.53 -0.18 46.68
CA LEU A 293 12.62 -1.33 46.64
C LEU A 293 11.18 -0.94 46.27
N LEU A 294 10.64 0.17 46.77
CA LEU A 294 9.31 0.67 46.39
C LEU A 294 9.31 1.16 44.95
N SER A 295 10.36 1.84 44.48
CA SER A 295 10.47 2.25 43.07
C SER A 295 10.71 1.06 42.14
N PHE A 296 11.34 -0.02 42.62
CA PHE A 296 11.45 -1.28 41.87
C PHE A 296 10.11 -2.04 41.84
N ALA A 297 9.34 -1.99 42.93
CA ALA A 297 8.02 -2.62 43.06
C ALA A 297 6.87 -1.81 42.39
N LEU A 298 7.02 -0.49 42.25
CA LEU A 298 6.04 0.44 41.67
C LEU A 298 6.42 0.93 40.26
N ARG A 299 7.48 0.39 39.65
CA ARG A 299 7.72 0.61 38.21
C ARG A 299 6.49 0.11 37.45
N PRO A 300 5.83 0.93 36.62
CA PRO A 300 4.77 0.46 35.76
C PRO A 300 5.31 -0.74 34.99
N ARG A 301 4.72 -1.94 35.18
CA ARG A 301 5.07 -3.08 34.34
C ARG A 301 4.74 -2.67 32.92
N VAL A 302 5.78 -2.46 32.12
CA VAL A 302 5.63 -2.20 30.69
C VAL A 302 4.87 -3.39 30.12
N LYS A 303 3.60 -3.18 29.77
CA LYS A 303 2.78 -4.23 29.16
C LYS A 303 3.32 -4.45 27.76
N TYR A 304 4.02 -5.56 27.56
CA TYR A 304 4.47 -5.98 26.24
C TYR A 304 3.25 -6.33 25.39
N LEU A 305 3.30 -5.95 24.11
CA LEU A 305 2.33 -6.40 23.11
C LEU A 305 2.51 -7.91 22.90
N ASP A 306 1.42 -8.65 23.03
CA ASP A 306 1.36 -10.07 22.70
C ASP A 306 1.13 -10.23 21.20
N ALA A 307 2.12 -10.77 20.49
CA ALA A 307 2.04 -10.92 19.04
C ALA A 307 0.87 -11.83 18.58
N GLN A 308 0.40 -12.75 19.41
CA GLN A 308 -0.69 -13.67 19.08
C GLN A 308 -2.07 -13.05 19.38
N ASN A 309 -2.17 -12.30 20.49
CA ASN A 309 -3.47 -11.81 20.98
C ASN A 309 -3.73 -10.33 20.65
N ASP A 310 -2.69 -9.50 20.51
CA ASP A 310 -2.85 -8.05 20.32
C ASP A 310 -2.76 -7.61 18.85
N ILE A 311 -2.21 -8.44 17.95
CA ILE A 311 -2.05 -8.12 16.53
C ILE A 311 -3.25 -8.62 15.73
N VAL A 312 -3.90 -7.69 15.01
CA VAL A 312 -4.97 -8.02 14.06
C VAL A 312 -4.40 -7.89 12.66
N LEU A 313 -4.38 -9.00 11.93
CA LEU A 313 -3.90 -9.05 10.56
C LEU A 313 -5.09 -8.95 9.61
N LEU A 314 -5.06 -7.96 8.72
CA LEU A 314 -6.07 -7.76 7.68
C LEU A 314 -5.41 -7.85 6.31
N THR A 315 -6.03 -8.59 5.40
CA THR A 315 -5.61 -8.61 3.99
C THR A 315 -6.19 -7.40 3.22
N PRO A 316 -5.73 -7.11 1.98
CA PRO A 316 -6.37 -6.12 1.12
C PRO A 316 -7.90 -6.25 1.05
N ILE A 317 -8.42 -7.46 0.84
CA ILE A 317 -9.87 -7.72 0.78
C ILE A 317 -10.55 -7.43 2.13
N ASP A 318 -9.94 -7.81 3.26
CA ASP A 318 -10.50 -7.52 4.59
C ASP A 318 -10.55 -6.02 4.86
N ILE A 319 -9.51 -5.29 4.46
CA ILE A 319 -9.44 -3.83 4.56
C ILE A 319 -10.53 -3.20 3.71
N ASP A 320 -10.67 -3.62 2.45
CA ASP A 320 -11.70 -3.09 1.56
C ASP A 320 -13.10 -3.31 2.17
N LYS A 321 -13.38 -4.52 2.67
CA LYS A 321 -14.65 -4.84 3.34
C LYS A 321 -14.90 -3.94 4.55
N LYS A 322 -13.89 -3.72 5.41
CA LYS A 322 -14.04 -2.87 6.59
C LYS A 322 -14.26 -1.40 6.26
N VAL A 323 -13.61 -0.87 5.22
CA VAL A 323 -13.85 0.50 4.74
C VAL A 323 -15.32 0.68 4.37
N LEU A 324 -15.88 -0.29 3.66
CA LEU A 324 -17.28 -0.28 3.24
C LEU A 324 -18.26 -0.39 4.41
N GLU A 325 -18.00 -1.29 5.35
CA GLU A 325 -18.82 -1.45 6.56
C GLU A 325 -18.81 -0.20 7.45
N SER A 326 -17.71 0.55 7.44
CA SER A 326 -17.48 1.65 8.36
C SER A 326 -17.84 3.02 7.79
N GLY A 327 -18.29 3.08 6.53
CA GLY A 327 -18.64 4.34 5.86
C GLY A 327 -17.49 5.36 5.83
N LEU A 328 -16.24 4.87 5.85
CA LEU A 328 -15.07 5.73 5.74
C LEU A 328 -15.06 6.41 4.37
N PRO A 329 -14.64 7.68 4.28
CA PRO A 329 -14.53 8.38 3.02
C PRO A 329 -13.54 7.69 2.07
N GLU A 330 -13.66 8.03 0.79
CA GLU A 330 -12.93 7.47 -0.35
C GLU A 330 -11.46 7.20 -0.04
N CYS A 331 -10.98 6.01 -0.42
CA CYS A 331 -9.57 5.79 -0.66
C CYS A 331 -9.23 6.33 -2.05
N ASP A 332 -8.08 6.99 -2.22
CA ASP A 332 -7.54 7.32 -3.55
C ASP A 332 -7.19 6.07 -4.38
N CYS A 333 -7.15 4.90 -3.74
CA CYS A 333 -7.06 3.60 -4.38
C CYS A 333 -8.44 3.14 -4.81
N GLY A 334 -8.66 2.86 -6.10
CA GLY A 334 -9.97 2.55 -6.68
C GLY A 334 -10.62 1.21 -6.27
N ALA A 335 -10.55 0.84 -4.99
CA ALA A 335 -10.76 -0.52 -4.49
C ALA A 335 -12.03 -0.78 -3.67
N THR A 336 -12.64 0.26 -3.09
CA THR A 336 -13.72 0.07 -2.11
C THR A 336 -15.07 0.36 -2.75
N MET A 337 -15.75 -0.73 -3.12
CA MET A 337 -16.87 -0.76 -4.06
C MET A 337 -18.28 -0.42 -3.55
N ALA A 338 -18.61 -0.50 -2.26
CA ALA A 338 -19.99 -0.27 -1.78
C ALA A 338 -20.30 1.17 -1.34
N THR A 339 -19.28 1.99 -1.09
CA THR A 339 -19.40 3.41 -0.75
C THR A 339 -18.35 4.18 -1.52
N MET A 340 -18.18 3.83 -2.80
CA MET A 340 -17.55 4.72 -3.74
C MET A 340 -18.19 6.09 -3.53
N PRO A 341 -17.36 7.06 -3.17
CA PRO A 341 -17.19 7.97 -4.24
C PRO A 341 -16.03 7.43 -5.11
N MET A 342 -16.36 7.16 -6.38
CA MET A 342 -15.35 7.11 -7.41
C MET A 342 -15.20 8.56 -7.79
N MET A 343 -14.19 9.26 -7.32
CA MET A 343 -13.88 10.57 -7.92
C MET A 343 -13.78 10.38 -9.46
N GLY A 344 -14.42 11.16 -10.31
CA GLY A 344 -15.34 12.27 -10.06
C GLY A 344 -14.67 13.57 -9.63
N LEU A 345 -13.35 13.64 -9.71
CA LEU A 345 -12.41 14.76 -9.51
C LEU A 345 -11.03 14.09 -9.44
N ARG A 346 -10.62 13.34 -10.48
CA ARG A 346 -9.55 13.84 -11.36
C ARG A 346 -9.80 13.50 -12.80
N GLU A 347 -9.94 14.54 -13.59
CA GLU A 347 -9.50 14.48 -14.98
C GLU A 347 -7.98 14.25 -14.98
N ALA A 348 -7.44 13.66 -16.06
CA ALA A 348 -6.00 13.48 -16.18
C ALA A 348 -5.28 14.81 -15.89
N GLY A 349 -4.52 14.91 -14.78
CA GLY A 349 -3.80 16.12 -14.39
C GLY A 349 -4.11 16.74 -13.01
N GLU A 350 -5.00 16.18 -12.18
CA GLU A 350 -5.19 16.70 -10.80
C GLU A 350 -4.23 16.02 -9.77
N VAL A 351 -3.68 16.77 -8.80
CA VAL A 351 -2.54 16.35 -7.94
C VAL A 351 -2.94 16.02 -6.50
N ALA A 352 -2.51 14.86 -5.95
CA ALA A 352 -3.06 14.29 -4.72
C ALA A 352 -2.47 15.00 -3.52
N ASP A 353 -3.33 15.54 -2.65
CA ASP A 353 -2.86 16.08 -1.38
C ASP A 353 -2.35 14.92 -0.50
N LYS A 354 -1.30 15.17 0.28
CA LYS A 354 -0.81 14.20 1.27
C LYS A 354 -1.97 13.83 2.21
N PRO A 355 -2.18 12.53 2.52
CA PRO A 355 -3.04 12.14 3.62
C PRO A 355 -2.57 12.88 4.88
N LYS A 356 -3.41 13.73 5.45
CA LYS A 356 -3.10 14.37 6.73
C LYS A 356 -3.13 13.28 7.80
N LEU A 357 -2.00 13.08 8.47
CA LEU A 357 -1.91 12.10 9.55
C LEU A 357 -2.60 12.65 10.79
N VAL A 358 -3.86 12.25 10.98
CA VAL A 358 -4.59 12.51 12.23
C VAL A 358 -4.20 11.44 13.24
N SER A 359 -3.82 11.87 14.45
CA SER A 359 -3.59 10.97 15.58
C SER A 359 -4.92 10.33 15.98
N ARG A 360 -5.00 9.00 15.89
CA ARG A 360 -6.20 8.22 16.23
C ARG A 360 -5.89 7.21 17.35
N SER A 361 -6.86 6.94 18.21
CA SER A 361 -6.82 5.77 19.09
C SER A 361 -7.10 4.49 18.29
N ARG A 362 -6.87 3.31 18.90
CA ARG A 362 -7.15 2.02 18.25
C ARG A 362 -8.64 1.84 17.92
N SER A 363 -9.53 2.31 18.81
CA SER A 363 -10.99 2.24 18.62
C SER A 363 -11.48 3.15 17.49
N GLU A 364 -10.74 4.20 17.15
CA GLU A 364 -11.11 5.19 16.13
C GLU A 364 -10.57 4.87 14.74
N THR A 365 -9.81 3.77 14.57
CA THR A 365 -9.22 3.41 13.26
C THR A 365 -10.27 3.33 12.14
N TRP A 366 -11.49 2.92 12.46
CA TRP A 366 -12.58 2.80 11.50
C TRP A 366 -13.66 3.87 11.65
N SER A 367 -13.44 4.92 12.45
CA SER A 367 -14.42 6.01 12.60
C SER A 367 -14.42 6.91 11.35
N ALA A 368 -15.61 7.10 10.76
CA ALA A 368 -15.86 8.03 9.66
C ALA A 368 -15.87 9.50 10.09
N ASP A 369 -15.93 9.80 11.39
CA ASP A 369 -16.09 11.15 11.94
C ASP A 369 -14.91 12.08 11.59
N LEU A 370 -13.76 11.50 11.24
CA LEU A 370 -12.54 12.24 10.92
C LEU A 370 -12.44 12.64 9.44
N GLY A 371 -13.33 12.16 8.57
CA GLY A 371 -13.40 12.58 7.17
C GLY A 371 -12.13 12.30 6.35
N GLN A 372 -11.21 11.45 6.83
CA GLN A 372 -9.91 11.17 6.20
C GLN A 372 -9.61 9.68 6.16
N SER A 373 -8.81 9.26 5.18
CA SER A 373 -8.32 7.89 5.08
C SER A 373 -7.55 7.46 6.34
N ASN A 374 -7.70 6.19 6.70
CA ASN A 374 -6.99 5.61 7.85
C ASN A 374 -5.62 5.02 7.45
N GLU A 375 -4.91 4.49 8.45
CA GLU A 375 -3.56 3.95 8.27
C GLU A 375 -3.53 2.74 7.32
N PHE A 376 -4.58 1.91 7.36
CA PHE A 376 -4.73 0.77 6.45
C PHE A 376 -4.97 1.24 5.01
N GLN A 377 -5.91 2.16 4.80
CA GLN A 377 -6.22 2.72 3.48
C GLN A 377 -4.99 3.42 2.87
N SER A 378 -4.31 4.28 3.65
CA SER A 378 -3.11 5.00 3.17
C SER A 378 -2.00 4.05 2.75
N THR A 379 -1.72 3.02 3.56
CA THR A 379 -0.68 2.03 3.26
C THR A 379 -1.07 1.15 2.08
N LEU A 380 -2.32 0.69 2.02
CA LEU A 380 -2.81 -0.16 0.94
C LEU A 380 -2.89 0.60 -0.40
N CYS A 381 -3.23 1.88 -0.37
CA CYS A 381 -3.18 2.75 -1.55
C CYS A 381 -1.75 2.84 -2.10
N TYR A 382 -0.77 3.13 -1.24
CA TYR A 382 0.64 3.13 -1.64
C TYR A 382 1.10 1.78 -2.21
N VAL A 383 0.68 0.66 -1.61
CA VAL A 383 1.00 -0.69 -2.12
C VAL A 383 0.41 -0.93 -3.51
N ARG A 384 -0.86 -0.56 -3.73
CA ARG A 384 -1.56 -0.74 -5.01
C ARG A 384 -1.03 0.18 -6.11
N GLU A 385 -0.93 1.47 -5.79
CA GLU A 385 -0.71 2.52 -6.78
C GLU A 385 0.76 2.83 -7.04
N PHE A 386 1.66 2.51 -6.11
CA PHE A 386 3.08 2.73 -6.30
C PHE A 386 3.86 1.41 -6.40
N LEU A 387 3.80 0.57 -5.36
CA LEU A 387 4.62 -0.65 -5.34
C LEU A 387 4.21 -1.68 -6.40
N GLY A 388 2.91 -1.77 -6.70
CA GLY A 388 2.34 -2.68 -7.69
C GLY A 388 2.46 -2.22 -9.14
N LYS A 389 2.96 -1.01 -9.40
CA LYS A 389 2.98 -0.38 -10.73
C LYS A 389 4.38 -0.04 -11.21
N PRO A 390 4.64 0.03 -12.53
CA PRO A 390 5.97 0.30 -13.06
C PRO A 390 6.39 1.76 -12.88
N HIS A 391 7.69 2.00 -12.75
CA HIS A 391 8.26 3.34 -12.72
C HIS A 391 9.72 3.34 -13.24
N PRO A 392 10.12 4.26 -14.14
CA PRO A 392 11.44 4.25 -14.76
C PRO A 392 12.60 4.42 -13.76
N ALA A 393 12.38 5.16 -12.67
CA ALA A 393 13.42 5.37 -11.64
C ALA A 393 13.90 4.07 -10.97
N VAL A 394 13.18 2.96 -11.11
CA VAL A 394 13.60 1.65 -10.58
C VAL A 394 14.86 1.13 -11.30
N GLY A 395 15.11 1.57 -12.54
CA GLY A 395 16.25 1.09 -13.35
C GLY A 395 16.02 -0.30 -13.96
N ARG A 396 14.77 -0.75 -14.05
CA ARG A 396 14.34 -1.94 -14.80
C ARG A 396 12.88 -1.85 -15.19
N GLY A 397 12.49 -2.66 -16.17
CA GLY A 397 11.07 -2.86 -16.49
C GLY A 397 10.31 -3.56 -15.37
N GLY A 398 9.00 -3.37 -15.37
CA GLY A 398 8.03 -3.95 -14.46
C GLY A 398 7.77 -3.08 -13.23
N PRO A 399 6.94 -3.59 -12.29
CA PRO A 399 6.51 -2.86 -11.11
C PRO A 399 7.68 -2.47 -10.19
N VAL A 400 7.52 -1.41 -9.39
CA VAL A 400 8.50 -1.00 -8.36
C VAL A 400 8.92 -2.18 -7.49
N CYS A 401 7.94 -2.93 -6.96
CA CYS A 401 8.18 -4.22 -6.32
C CYS A 401 7.67 -5.37 -7.20
N PRO A 402 8.53 -6.33 -7.62
CA PRO A 402 8.13 -7.40 -8.53
C PRO A 402 7.19 -8.43 -7.88
N PHE A 403 7.13 -8.47 -6.55
CA PHE A 403 6.29 -9.42 -5.81
C PHE A 403 4.87 -8.90 -5.58
N VAL A 404 4.70 -7.58 -5.44
CA VAL A 404 3.43 -6.96 -5.02
C VAL A 404 2.25 -7.28 -5.93
N PRO A 405 2.35 -7.27 -7.28
CA PRO A 405 1.20 -7.60 -8.12
C PRO A 405 0.66 -9.01 -7.87
N THR A 406 1.57 -10.00 -7.70
CA THR A 406 1.15 -11.37 -7.40
C THR A 406 0.62 -11.48 -5.97
N SER A 407 1.23 -10.78 -5.01
CA SER A 407 0.74 -10.74 -3.63
C SER A 407 -0.65 -10.12 -3.50
N LEU A 408 -0.96 -9.08 -4.29
CA LEU A 408 -2.30 -8.48 -4.38
C LEU A 408 -3.29 -9.47 -5.02
N LYS A 409 -2.92 -10.10 -6.15
CA LYS A 409 -3.73 -11.13 -6.83
C LYS A 409 -4.04 -12.32 -5.93
N LYS A 410 -3.13 -12.70 -5.04
CA LYS A 410 -3.29 -13.80 -4.09
C LYS A 410 -3.83 -13.38 -2.73
N ASN A 411 -4.13 -12.08 -2.53
CA ASN A 411 -4.58 -11.52 -1.26
C ASN A 411 -3.66 -11.95 -0.08
N SER A 412 -2.35 -12.02 -0.33
CA SER A 412 -1.34 -12.58 0.59
C SER A 412 -0.42 -11.51 1.21
N ILE A 413 -0.87 -10.25 1.20
CA ILE A 413 -0.31 -9.17 2.00
C ILE A 413 -1.19 -9.05 3.23
N TYR A 414 -0.59 -9.03 4.42
CA TYR A 414 -1.28 -8.82 5.67
C TYR A 414 -0.80 -7.51 6.27
N MET A 415 -1.71 -6.72 6.84
CA MET A 415 -1.37 -5.46 7.48
C MET A 415 -1.86 -5.46 8.93
N SER A 416 -1.12 -4.81 9.81
CA SER A 416 -1.57 -4.50 11.17
C SER A 416 -1.09 -3.12 11.58
N VAL A 417 -1.95 -2.37 12.26
CA VAL A 417 -1.60 -1.10 12.89
C VAL A 417 -1.21 -1.35 14.34
N ILE A 418 0.01 -0.96 14.71
CA ILE A 418 0.57 -1.10 16.04
C ILE A 418 0.70 0.28 16.69
N ARG A 419 -0.10 0.54 17.72
CA ARG A 419 -0.07 1.80 18.47
C ARG A 419 1.01 1.73 19.56
N THR A 420 1.96 2.65 19.52
CA THR A 420 3.01 2.82 20.54
C THR A 420 2.66 3.92 21.55
N ASN A 421 1.52 4.60 21.39
CA ASN A 421 1.05 5.68 22.29
C ASN A 421 0.83 5.24 23.74
N SER A 422 0.47 3.98 23.99
CA SER A 422 0.35 3.44 25.35
C SER A 422 1.68 3.49 26.13
N LEU A 423 2.80 3.68 25.43
CA LEU A 423 4.14 3.86 25.99
C LEU A 423 4.47 5.35 26.27
N LYS A 424 3.56 6.29 25.97
CA LYS A 424 3.77 7.74 26.18
C LYS A 424 3.74 8.14 27.67
N ASN A 425 3.06 7.39 28.53
CA ASN A 425 2.92 7.70 29.96
C ASN A 425 4.12 7.27 30.82
N LEU A 426 5.19 6.76 30.19
CA LEU A 426 6.45 6.47 30.88
C LEU A 426 7.28 7.76 30.97
N GLN A 427 7.21 8.47 32.10
CA GLN A 427 8.20 9.51 32.44
C GLN A 427 9.54 8.82 32.70
N MET A 428 10.39 8.65 31.68
CA MET A 428 11.68 7.95 31.82
C MET A 428 12.74 8.54 30.89
N ASP A 429 14.01 8.48 31.33
CA ASP A 429 15.17 9.11 30.68
C ASP A 429 15.52 8.56 29.27
N ASP A 430 15.11 7.32 28.94
CA ASP A 430 15.32 6.69 27.62
C ASP A 430 14.03 6.03 27.10
N LYS A 431 13.12 6.85 26.57
CA LYS A 431 11.86 6.40 25.97
C LYS A 431 12.08 5.64 24.66
N ALA A 432 12.95 6.15 23.79
CA ALA A 432 13.21 5.55 22.48
C ALA A 432 13.82 4.15 22.62
N GLY A 433 14.77 3.95 23.53
CA GLY A 433 15.38 2.64 23.79
C GLY A 433 14.41 1.61 24.35
N GLN A 434 13.44 2.01 25.17
CA GLN A 434 12.38 1.10 25.62
C GLN A 434 11.43 0.72 24.49
N VAL A 435 11.02 1.68 23.66
CA VAL A 435 10.20 1.41 22.47
C VAL A 435 10.93 0.43 21.56
N ARG A 436 12.24 0.65 21.29
CA ARG A 436 13.07 -0.28 20.50
C ARG A 436 13.03 -1.70 21.08
N LYS A 437 13.26 -1.87 22.38
CA LYS A 437 13.25 -3.19 23.04
C LYS A 437 11.90 -3.90 22.90
N ILE A 438 10.79 -3.18 23.06
CA ILE A 438 9.44 -3.72 22.92
C ILE A 438 9.19 -4.16 21.48
N LEU A 439 9.57 -3.34 20.50
CA LEU A 439 9.38 -3.66 19.08
C LEU A 439 10.27 -4.82 18.62
N VAL A 440 11.53 -4.92 19.08
CA VAL A 440 12.38 -6.08 18.80
C VAL A 440 11.76 -7.36 19.37
N LYS A 441 11.24 -7.31 20.60
CA LYS A 441 10.55 -8.45 21.20
C LYS A 441 9.30 -8.82 20.38
N LEU A 442 8.48 -7.83 20.03
CA LEU A 442 7.28 -8.01 19.20
C LEU A 442 7.62 -8.71 17.89
N LEU A 443 8.65 -8.26 17.17
CA LEU A 443 9.08 -8.88 15.92
C LEU A 443 9.49 -10.34 16.10
N LYS A 444 10.27 -10.65 17.13
CA LYS A 444 10.71 -12.03 17.41
C LYS A 444 9.53 -12.94 17.75
N ASP A 445 8.61 -12.47 18.59
CA ASP A 445 7.41 -13.21 18.97
C ASP A 445 6.41 -13.36 17.81
N PHE A 446 6.47 -12.45 16.83
CA PHE A 446 5.62 -12.49 15.65
C PHE A 446 6.10 -13.46 14.57
N VAL A 447 7.38 -13.85 14.55
CA VAL A 447 7.91 -14.81 13.54
C VAL A 447 7.12 -16.13 13.52
N PRO A 448 6.83 -16.81 14.65
CA PRO A 448 5.98 -18.00 14.66
C PRO A 448 4.55 -17.76 14.15
N VAL A 449 4.02 -16.55 14.29
CA VAL A 449 2.71 -16.17 13.72
C VAL A 449 2.83 -16.08 12.20
N PHE A 450 3.85 -15.37 11.69
CA PHE A 450 4.13 -15.24 10.26
C PHE A 450 4.33 -16.61 9.58
N GLU A 451 5.07 -17.52 10.20
CA GLU A 451 5.36 -18.86 9.68
C GLU A 451 4.06 -19.69 9.48
N LYS A 452 3.05 -19.47 10.32
CA LYS A 452 1.74 -20.16 10.24
C LYS A 452 0.75 -19.54 9.25
N LEU A 453 0.99 -18.32 8.79
CA LEU A 453 0.12 -17.67 7.79
C LEU A 453 0.24 -18.35 6.43
N GLU A 454 -0.87 -18.46 5.72
CA GLU A 454 -0.88 -18.94 4.33
C GLU A 454 -0.46 -17.82 3.35
N PRO A 455 0.19 -18.14 2.22
CA PRO A 455 0.78 -19.43 1.88
C PRO A 455 1.97 -19.79 2.79
N SER A 456 1.94 -20.98 3.38
CA SER A 456 2.99 -21.47 4.30
C SER A 456 4.06 -22.33 3.60
N LYS A 457 3.72 -22.94 2.47
CA LYS A 457 4.59 -23.88 1.72
C LYS A 457 4.65 -23.59 0.22
N GLY A 458 5.63 -24.20 -0.45
CA GLY A 458 5.79 -24.16 -1.90
C GLY A 458 6.25 -22.79 -2.45
N LYS A 459 6.20 -22.64 -3.77
CA LYS A 459 6.67 -21.43 -4.47
C LYS A 459 5.87 -20.18 -4.12
N LEU A 460 4.61 -20.33 -3.69
CA LEU A 460 3.74 -19.19 -3.38
C LEU A 460 4.12 -18.47 -2.08
N ARG A 461 4.86 -19.13 -1.17
CA ARG A 461 5.30 -18.50 0.09
C ARG A 461 6.03 -17.18 -0.13
N GLN A 462 6.80 -17.04 -1.21
CA GLN A 462 7.56 -15.82 -1.50
C GLN A 462 6.68 -14.58 -1.72
N PHE A 463 5.38 -14.77 -2.03
CA PHE A 463 4.41 -13.70 -2.21
C PHE A 463 3.66 -13.36 -0.93
N LYS A 464 3.96 -14.04 0.18
CA LYS A 464 3.44 -13.70 1.51
C LYS A 464 4.26 -12.56 2.13
N ALA A 465 3.58 -11.51 2.57
CA ALA A 465 4.20 -10.41 3.30
C ALA A 465 3.30 -9.93 4.44
N VAL A 466 3.91 -9.46 5.53
CA VAL A 466 3.22 -8.72 6.60
C VAL A 466 3.80 -7.31 6.68
N ILE A 467 2.96 -6.30 6.79
CA ILE A 467 3.34 -4.90 7.01
C ILE A 467 2.81 -4.48 8.39
N LEU A 468 3.73 -4.24 9.32
CA LEU A 468 3.41 -3.69 10.65
C LEU A 468 3.57 -2.16 10.60
N ILE A 469 2.47 -1.44 10.76
CA ILE A 469 2.37 0.01 10.58
C ILE A 469 2.42 0.69 11.96
N PHE A 470 3.28 1.68 12.13
CA PHE A 470 3.52 2.38 13.40
C PHE A 470 3.18 3.88 13.30
N PRO A 471 1.89 4.25 13.27
CA PRO A 471 1.45 5.64 13.07
C PRO A 471 1.83 6.60 14.20
N ASP A 472 2.18 6.06 15.37
CA ASP A 472 2.52 6.82 16.56
C ASP A 472 4.01 7.24 16.61
N ILE A 473 4.83 6.66 15.73
CA ILE A 473 6.25 7.03 15.57
C ILE A 473 6.31 8.23 14.64
N LYS A 474 6.89 9.34 15.10
CA LYS A 474 7.01 10.55 14.29
C LYS A 474 8.07 10.35 13.20
N PRO A 475 7.94 11.02 12.03
CA PRO A 475 8.97 10.99 10.99
C PRO A 475 10.38 11.39 11.47
N SER A 476 10.47 12.28 12.47
CA SER A 476 11.73 12.70 13.10
C SER A 476 12.39 11.63 13.98
N GLU A 477 11.60 10.68 14.50
CA GLU A 477 12.05 9.59 15.39
C GLU A 477 12.22 8.27 14.61
N ALA A 478 11.73 8.20 13.38
CA ALA A 478 11.66 6.97 12.60
C ALA A 478 13.03 6.32 12.40
N HIS A 479 14.08 7.09 12.10
CA HIS A 479 15.43 6.56 11.94
C HIS A 479 15.98 5.96 13.26
N GLU A 480 15.74 6.62 14.40
CA GLU A 480 16.23 6.17 15.71
C GLU A 480 15.50 4.93 16.23
N ILE A 481 14.28 4.67 15.72
CA ILE A 481 13.43 3.58 16.19
C ILE A 481 13.32 2.46 15.16
N ILE A 482 12.82 2.73 13.96
CA ILE A 482 12.54 1.71 12.93
C ILE A 482 13.84 1.06 12.45
N ASP A 483 14.83 1.85 12.03
CA ASP A 483 16.08 1.32 11.48
C ASP A 483 16.86 0.58 12.59
N ALA A 484 16.91 1.15 13.78
CA ALA A 484 17.56 0.52 14.93
C ALA A 484 16.88 -0.81 15.35
N VAL A 485 15.56 -0.92 15.25
CA VAL A 485 14.82 -2.17 15.50
C VAL A 485 15.12 -3.19 14.41
N GLN A 486 15.14 -2.76 13.14
CA GLN A 486 15.44 -3.64 12.02
C GLN A 486 16.84 -4.23 12.14
N VAL A 487 17.85 -3.40 12.41
CA VAL A 487 19.25 -3.83 12.59
C VAL A 487 19.37 -4.85 13.73
N GLN A 488 18.71 -4.61 14.87
CA GLN A 488 18.71 -5.53 16.00
C GLN A 488 17.97 -6.85 15.74
N ALA A 489 16.96 -6.84 14.86
CA ALA A 489 16.21 -8.04 14.49
C ALA A 489 16.87 -8.82 13.35
N LYS A 490 17.74 -8.19 12.56
CA LYS A 490 18.24 -8.72 11.27
C LYS A 490 18.86 -10.11 11.36
N GLU A 491 19.78 -10.32 12.31
CA GLU A 491 20.44 -11.62 12.51
C GLU A 491 19.40 -12.74 12.72
N PHE A 492 18.46 -12.55 13.65
CA PHE A 492 17.40 -13.51 13.96
C PHE A 492 16.47 -13.80 12.77
N PHE A 493 16.15 -12.79 11.96
CA PHE A 493 15.28 -12.97 10.79
C PHE A 493 16.00 -13.76 9.68
N VAL A 494 17.27 -13.45 9.41
CA VAL A 494 18.05 -14.15 8.37
C VAL A 494 18.26 -15.61 8.72
N GLU A 495 18.56 -15.94 9.99
CA GLU A 495 18.64 -17.32 10.48
C GLU A 495 17.34 -18.12 10.29
N ARG A 496 16.19 -17.44 10.23
CA ARG A 496 14.86 -18.04 9.97
C ARG A 496 14.48 -18.05 8.49
N GLY A 497 15.35 -17.61 7.59
CA GLY A 497 15.04 -17.44 6.17
C GLY A 497 13.98 -16.38 5.90
N LEU A 498 13.95 -15.34 6.74
CA LEU A 498 13.06 -14.20 6.64
C LEU A 498 13.86 -12.91 6.41
N MET A 499 13.19 -11.91 5.87
CA MET A 499 13.68 -10.54 5.81
C MET A 499 12.71 -9.63 6.54
N CYS A 500 13.27 -8.68 7.30
CA CYS A 500 12.57 -7.55 7.88
C CYS A 500 13.14 -6.28 7.25
N GLY A 501 12.31 -5.52 6.54
CA GLY A 501 12.67 -4.24 5.95
C GLY A 501 12.16 -3.07 6.76
N GLU A 502 12.99 -2.04 6.86
CA GLU A 502 12.73 -0.74 7.46
C GLU A 502 12.15 0.23 6.44
N PHE A 503 11.03 0.88 6.77
CA PHE A 503 10.38 1.82 5.87
C PHE A 503 9.85 3.03 6.62
N HIS A 504 10.13 4.23 6.13
CA HIS A 504 9.60 5.50 6.65
C HIS A 504 9.84 6.65 5.66
N GLU A 505 9.09 7.75 5.79
CA GLU A 505 9.12 8.90 4.86
C GLU A 505 10.52 9.49 4.63
N THR A 506 11.40 9.43 5.63
CA THR A 506 12.74 10.03 5.62
C THR A 506 13.86 9.06 5.27
N ASN A 507 13.55 7.83 4.84
CA ASN A 507 14.57 6.82 4.55
C ASN A 507 15.41 7.23 3.33
N ASN A 508 16.73 7.12 3.44
CA ASN A 508 17.70 7.52 2.42
C ASN A 508 18.49 6.36 1.82
N ALA A 509 18.06 5.11 2.06
CA ALA A 509 18.64 3.96 1.40
C ALA A 509 18.36 4.03 -0.12
N SER A 510 19.41 3.92 -0.92
CA SER A 510 19.32 3.95 -2.36
C SER A 510 18.83 2.62 -2.94
N GLY A 511 18.20 2.69 -4.11
CA GLY A 511 17.80 1.52 -4.87
C GLY A 511 18.99 0.78 -5.46
N LEU A 512 18.89 -0.55 -5.57
CA LEU A 512 19.96 -1.45 -6.05
C LEU A 512 20.46 -1.13 -7.46
N ARG A 513 19.65 -0.47 -8.30
CA ARG A 513 19.95 -0.20 -9.72
C ARG A 513 19.98 1.29 -10.06
N ASN A 514 19.54 2.13 -9.15
CA ASN A 514 19.51 3.57 -9.33
C ASN A 514 19.83 4.25 -7.98
N PRO A 515 21.03 4.85 -7.83
CA PRO A 515 21.41 5.51 -6.58
C PRO A 515 20.58 6.77 -6.26
N ASN A 516 19.89 7.33 -7.26
CA ASN A 516 19.02 8.50 -7.11
C ASN A 516 17.55 8.12 -6.87
N PHE A 517 17.26 6.84 -6.62
CA PHE A 517 15.93 6.35 -6.26
C PHE A 517 15.92 5.86 -4.81
N PHE A 518 14.95 6.30 -4.01
CA PHE A 518 14.86 5.99 -2.57
C PHE A 518 13.63 5.11 -2.25
N PRO A 519 13.67 3.80 -2.56
CA PRO A 519 12.47 2.92 -2.56
C PRO A 519 11.90 2.59 -1.19
N LEU A 520 12.65 2.80 -0.10
CA LEU A 520 12.21 2.42 1.24
C LEU A 520 11.33 3.49 1.93
N ARG A 521 10.84 4.47 1.15
CA ARG A 521 9.96 5.52 1.67
C ARG A 521 8.51 5.11 1.60
N THR A 522 7.83 5.22 2.74
CA THR A 522 6.42 4.89 2.92
C THR A 522 5.65 6.04 3.58
N PRO A 523 4.33 6.15 3.36
CA PRO A 523 3.49 7.20 3.96
C PRO A 523 3.50 7.16 5.49
N LEU A 524 3.71 5.98 6.07
CA LEU A 524 3.76 5.72 7.50
C LEU A 524 5.00 4.88 7.83
N PRO A 525 5.65 5.10 8.98
CA PRO A 525 6.70 4.20 9.44
C PRO A 525 6.17 2.77 9.55
N CYS A 526 6.86 1.82 8.92
CA CYS A 526 6.47 0.43 8.97
C CYS A 526 7.67 -0.52 8.92
N LEU A 527 7.44 -1.74 9.39
CA LEU A 527 8.37 -2.87 9.25
C LEU A 527 7.67 -3.92 8.39
N ALA A 528 8.29 -4.31 7.28
CA ALA A 528 7.74 -5.32 6.39
C ALA A 528 8.49 -6.65 6.55
N ILE A 529 7.75 -7.73 6.78
CA ILE A 529 8.26 -9.08 6.96
C ILE A 529 7.88 -9.91 5.75
N ARG A 530 8.86 -10.62 5.17
CA ARG A 530 8.62 -11.60 4.11
C ARG A 530 9.62 -12.74 4.19
N HIS A 531 9.39 -13.79 3.40
CA HIS A 531 10.44 -14.77 3.15
C HIS A 531 11.60 -14.14 2.39
N MET A 532 12.82 -14.56 2.75
CA MET A 532 14.03 -14.20 2.01
C MET A 532 13.95 -14.76 0.58
N VAL A 533 14.60 -14.09 -0.36
CA VAL A 533 14.78 -14.52 -1.74
C VAL A 533 16.26 -14.46 -2.10
N PRO A 534 16.75 -15.19 -3.13
CA PRO A 534 18.17 -15.22 -3.45
C PRO A 534 18.79 -13.84 -3.71
N GLY A 535 18.02 -12.89 -4.25
CA GLY A 535 18.49 -11.52 -4.48
C GLY A 535 18.81 -10.73 -3.20
N ASP A 536 18.43 -11.23 -2.02
CA ASP A 536 18.70 -10.56 -0.74
C ASP A 536 20.17 -10.62 -0.31
N ILE A 537 21.01 -11.38 -1.02
CA ILE A 537 22.47 -11.37 -0.81
C ILE A 537 23.05 -9.95 -0.81
N ALA A 538 22.48 -9.04 -1.61
CA ALA A 538 22.87 -7.64 -1.67
C ALA A 538 22.77 -6.92 -0.30
N PHE A 539 21.91 -7.41 0.60
CA PHE A 539 21.71 -6.83 1.93
C PHE A 539 22.49 -7.56 3.03
N MET A 540 23.20 -8.65 2.72
CA MET A 540 24.03 -9.37 3.69
C MET A 540 25.44 -8.77 3.78
N THR A 541 25.86 -8.07 2.75
CA THR A 541 27.27 -7.66 2.54
C THR A 541 27.42 -6.14 2.49
N LEU A 542 26.59 -5.40 3.22
CA LEU A 542 26.72 -3.95 3.31
C LEU A 542 28.00 -3.60 4.08
N ASP A 543 28.80 -2.68 3.52
CA ASP A 543 30.12 -2.31 4.07
C ASP A 543 30.02 -1.68 5.47
N ASP A 544 28.88 -1.03 5.77
CA ASP A 544 28.61 -0.43 7.08
C ASP A 544 28.38 -1.47 8.19
N TYR A 545 28.27 -2.77 7.85
CA TYR A 545 28.14 -3.82 8.85
C TYR A 545 29.49 -4.30 9.38
N PRO A 546 29.60 -4.49 10.71
CA PRO A 546 30.77 -5.14 11.30
C PRO A 546 31.05 -6.48 10.63
N VAL A 547 32.32 -6.81 10.44
CA VAL A 547 32.77 -8.02 9.74
C VAL A 547 32.12 -9.28 10.35
N GLN A 548 31.99 -9.34 11.68
CA GLN A 548 31.37 -10.47 12.38
C GLN A 548 29.87 -10.59 12.06
N MET A 549 29.17 -9.46 11.90
CA MET A 549 27.77 -9.46 11.49
C MET A 549 27.63 -9.97 10.06
N ARG A 550 28.47 -9.49 9.12
CA ARG A 550 28.47 -9.99 7.72
C ARG A 550 28.64 -11.50 7.66
N VAL A 551 29.58 -12.08 8.42
CA VAL A 551 29.78 -13.54 8.49
C VAL A 551 28.50 -14.27 8.94
N LYS A 552 27.85 -13.80 10.01
CA LYS A 552 26.62 -14.43 10.50
C LYS A 552 25.49 -14.35 9.48
N LEU A 553 25.31 -13.20 8.84
CA LEU A 553 24.29 -13.00 7.82
C LEU A 553 24.52 -13.90 6.60
N LEU A 554 25.76 -14.01 6.13
CA LEU A 554 26.13 -14.89 5.01
C LEU A 554 25.92 -16.37 5.35
N ARG A 555 26.26 -16.79 6.57
CA ARG A 555 25.97 -18.17 7.03
C ARG A 555 24.48 -18.45 7.07
N GLY A 556 23.69 -17.59 7.71
CA GLY A 556 22.23 -17.75 7.75
C GLY A 556 21.58 -17.73 6.36
N PHE A 557 22.12 -16.95 5.42
CA PHE A 557 21.70 -17.00 4.01
C PHE A 557 22.00 -18.35 3.35
N LEU A 558 23.20 -18.89 3.56
CA LEU A 558 23.61 -20.18 3.03
C LEU A 558 22.92 -21.36 3.71
N ASP A 559 22.50 -21.24 4.97
CA ASP A 559 21.67 -22.28 5.62
C ASP A 559 20.30 -22.42 4.94
N VAL A 560 19.81 -21.34 4.31
CA VAL A 560 18.49 -21.29 3.66
C VAL A 560 18.58 -21.65 2.18
N PHE A 561 19.62 -21.21 1.47
CA PHE A 561 19.75 -21.37 0.01
C PHE A 561 20.97 -22.19 -0.42
N GLY A 562 21.76 -22.73 0.50
CA GLY A 562 23.07 -23.33 0.21
C GLY A 562 23.02 -24.53 -0.73
N GLU A 563 21.86 -25.17 -0.89
CA GLU A 563 21.66 -26.28 -1.84
C GLU A 563 21.19 -25.82 -3.22
N ASP A 564 20.79 -24.55 -3.38
CA ASP A 564 20.32 -24.00 -4.66
C ASP A 564 21.50 -23.77 -5.63
N ASP A 565 21.38 -24.22 -6.88
CA ASP A 565 22.30 -23.82 -7.95
C ASP A 565 21.88 -22.48 -8.56
N LYS A 566 22.21 -21.39 -7.86
CA LYS A 566 21.94 -20.01 -8.29
C LYS A 566 23.20 -19.15 -8.22
N PRO A 567 23.37 -18.16 -9.12
CA PRO A 567 24.51 -17.24 -9.09
C PRO A 567 24.69 -16.54 -7.74
N GLN A 568 23.57 -16.15 -7.10
CA GLN A 568 23.59 -15.46 -5.80
C GLN A 568 24.12 -16.33 -4.66
N VAL A 569 23.96 -17.66 -4.75
CA VAL A 569 24.49 -18.60 -3.76
C VAL A 569 26.00 -18.78 -3.94
N LYS A 570 26.48 -18.78 -5.19
CA LYS A 570 27.92 -18.78 -5.50
C LYS A 570 28.58 -17.50 -4.97
N GLU A 571 27.98 -16.34 -5.28
CA GLU A 571 28.39 -15.03 -4.74
C GLU A 571 28.42 -15.02 -3.20
N ALA A 572 27.41 -15.62 -2.55
CA ALA A 572 27.37 -15.69 -1.08
C ALA A 572 28.52 -16.53 -0.49
N ARG A 573 28.91 -17.62 -1.15
CA ARG A 573 30.07 -18.45 -0.72
C ARG A 573 31.38 -17.68 -0.88
N GLU A 574 31.59 -17.05 -2.03
CA GLU A 574 32.76 -16.22 -2.33
C GLU A 574 32.91 -15.09 -1.30
N LYS A 575 31.85 -14.32 -1.07
CA LYS A 575 31.86 -13.22 -0.09
C LYS A 575 32.07 -13.71 1.35
N LEU A 576 31.61 -14.91 1.69
CA LEU A 576 31.86 -15.50 3.01
C LEU A 576 33.35 -15.82 3.20
N GLU A 577 33.99 -16.40 2.19
CA GLU A 577 35.43 -16.67 2.21
C GLU A 577 36.25 -15.37 2.33
N GLU A 578 35.90 -14.36 1.54
CA GLU A 578 36.51 -13.03 1.60
C GLU A 578 36.37 -12.41 3.00
N THR A 579 35.14 -12.41 3.55
CA THR A 579 34.86 -11.83 4.87
C THR A 579 35.59 -12.58 5.99
N LEU A 580 35.73 -13.91 5.89
CA LEU A 580 36.52 -14.71 6.84
C LEU A 580 38.02 -14.41 6.75
N ALA A 581 38.54 -14.17 5.54
CA ALA A 581 39.91 -13.74 5.33
C ALA A 581 40.18 -12.33 5.91
N GLU A 582 39.21 -11.42 5.85
CA GLU A 582 39.31 -10.10 6.51
C GLU A 582 39.54 -10.23 8.03
N ILE A 583 38.82 -11.15 8.69
CA ILE A 583 38.98 -11.45 10.12
C ILE A 583 40.38 -12.01 10.40
N ALA A 584 40.83 -12.98 9.60
CA ALA A 584 42.14 -13.63 9.76
C ALA A 584 43.30 -12.63 9.59
N ASN A 585 43.14 -11.63 8.73
CA ASN A 585 44.16 -10.62 8.43
C ASN A 585 44.12 -9.39 9.36
N GLY A 586 43.30 -9.40 10.42
CA GLY A 586 43.33 -8.39 11.48
C GLY A 586 42.81 -7.00 11.09
N LYS A 587 42.07 -6.87 9.98
CA LYS A 587 41.28 -5.65 9.73
C LYS A 587 40.10 -5.65 10.70
N LYS A 588 40.21 -4.83 11.75
CA LYS A 588 39.15 -4.64 12.75
C LYS A 588 37.95 -3.90 12.17
#